data_AF-A0A2Y9AAW0-F1
#
_entry.id   AF-A0A2Y9AAW0-F1
#
_cell.length_a   1.000
_cell.length_b   1.000
_cell.length_c   1.000
_cell.angle_alpha   90.00
_cell.angle_beta   90.00
_cell.angle_gamma   90.00
#
_symmetry.space_group_name_H-M   'P 1'
#
loop_
_entity.id
_entity.type
_entity.pdbx_description
1 polymer ?
#
loop_
_entity_poly.entity_id
_entity_poly.type
_entity_poly.pdbx_seq_one_letter_code
_entity_poly.pdbx_strand_id
1 'polypeptide(L)'
;MGPIDATLRCLARPFSWSGRAAPSEYWWFTLVYWIFGSAVWLGLLWPFLELAWLEAQGMPQRIDPVLMRDRLIMLGWATVLGTWPMLNALAVAVRRPHDTDRSGWWYWIQLVPFVGWLILLVLLILPGDPGRNANGKPPGGGSGYAPGEVGRPADVRAQDPPPLDPSLRAPVEMGPLRVTLSCLAAPFTWSGRAGPGEYWWFTLVSVSASILALTYLAWPVFAEIDAWEAAMQAEQDRAYKEIRAVQPIPFPDLRPAFEQNLIGWIAFLLLCVPVGLSSCAVTVRRLHDTDHSGWWYWIALVPVVGVIFLIVPLAAPGQMHRNRFGPGRSVRREASIRGSDLPVVPRDPLSELRGADALRALRQSRMEGGS
;
A
#
# COMPACT_ATOMS: atom_id res chain seq x y z
N MET A 1 31.49 -14.53 13.22
CA MET A 1 31.39 -13.64 14.39
C MET A 1 30.80 -14.44 15.54
N GLY A 2 31.41 -14.38 16.74
CA GLY A 2 30.89 -15.09 17.92
C GLY A 2 29.81 -14.30 18.67
N PRO A 3 29.10 -14.93 19.63
CA PRO A 3 28.00 -14.30 20.37
C PRO A 3 28.43 -13.12 21.25
N ILE A 4 29.59 -13.23 21.90
CA ILE A 4 30.13 -12.16 22.75
C ILE A 4 30.49 -10.94 21.89
N ASP A 5 31.20 -11.15 20.78
CA ASP A 5 31.55 -10.08 19.85
C ASP A 5 30.30 -9.38 19.30
N ALA A 6 29.27 -10.14 18.93
CA ALA A 6 28.02 -9.60 18.38
C ALA A 6 27.34 -8.71 19.41
N THR A 7 27.30 -9.17 20.65
CA THR A 7 26.72 -8.43 21.77
C THR A 7 27.47 -7.15 22.07
N LEU A 8 28.81 -7.21 22.19
CA LEU A 8 29.63 -6.03 22.42
C LEU A 8 29.52 -5.01 21.30
N ARG A 9 29.46 -5.45 20.03
CA ARG A 9 29.31 -4.52 18.89
C ARG A 9 27.94 -3.86 18.86
N CYS A 10 26.86 -4.58 19.16
CA CYS A 10 25.52 -3.99 19.27
C CYS A 10 25.45 -3.00 20.43
N LEU A 11 25.96 -3.36 21.60
CA LEU A 11 25.97 -2.50 22.79
C LEU A 11 26.89 -1.28 22.67
N ALA A 12 27.94 -1.35 21.84
CA ALA A 12 28.83 -0.23 21.56
C ALA A 12 28.24 0.78 20.55
N ARG A 13 27.16 0.41 19.85
CA ARG A 13 26.45 1.28 18.91
C ARG A 13 24.95 1.35 19.22
N PRO A 14 24.58 1.73 20.45
CA PRO A 14 23.18 1.94 20.77
C PRO A 14 22.70 3.12 19.93
N PHE A 15 21.51 3.02 19.33
CA PHE A 15 20.88 4.06 18.51
C PHE A 15 21.54 4.37 17.15
N SER A 16 22.44 3.53 16.62
CA SER A 16 22.91 3.69 15.25
C SER A 16 21.91 3.11 14.24
N TRP A 17 21.08 3.96 13.66
CA TRP A 17 20.08 3.58 12.65
C TRP A 17 20.68 3.44 11.24
N SER A 18 21.88 3.95 11.02
CA SER A 18 22.58 3.90 9.74
C SER A 18 23.58 2.73 9.68
N GLY A 19 23.91 2.33 8.47
CA GLY A 19 24.85 1.24 8.23
C GLY A 19 24.18 -0.12 8.04
N ARG A 20 25.04 -1.13 8.04
CA ARG A 20 24.77 -2.51 7.67
C ARG A 20 25.08 -3.43 8.86
N ALA A 21 24.30 -4.48 9.04
CA ALA A 21 24.49 -5.46 10.12
C ALA A 21 24.62 -6.86 9.54
N ALA A 22 25.68 -7.59 9.88
CA ALA A 22 25.86 -8.96 9.38
C ALA A 22 24.75 -9.91 9.88
N PRO A 23 24.42 -10.99 9.15
CA PRO A 23 23.43 -11.94 9.65
C PRO A 23 23.85 -12.58 10.98
N SER A 24 25.15 -12.87 11.14
CA SER A 24 25.68 -13.37 12.42
C SER A 24 25.68 -12.34 13.55
N GLU A 25 25.82 -11.05 13.27
CA GLU A 25 25.66 -9.97 14.26
C GLU A 25 24.21 -9.93 14.77
N TYR A 26 23.24 -9.97 13.84
CA TYR A 26 21.82 -9.97 14.15
C TYR A 26 21.38 -11.18 14.98
N TRP A 27 21.62 -12.41 14.49
CA TRP A 27 21.06 -13.61 15.12
C TRP A 27 21.69 -13.93 16.47
N TRP A 28 22.99 -13.73 16.63
CA TRP A 28 23.62 -13.92 17.93
C TRP A 28 23.14 -12.91 18.96
N PHE A 29 23.05 -11.63 18.58
CA PHE A 29 22.51 -10.61 19.47
C PHE A 29 21.05 -10.89 19.83
N THR A 30 20.25 -11.26 18.83
CA THR A 30 18.84 -11.62 19.00
C THR A 30 18.69 -12.78 19.97
N LEU A 31 19.49 -13.84 19.83
CA LEU A 31 19.46 -14.99 20.75
C LEU A 31 19.81 -14.58 22.19
N VAL A 32 20.91 -13.83 22.39
CA VAL A 32 21.31 -13.34 23.71
C VAL A 32 20.22 -12.45 24.31
N TYR A 33 19.62 -11.58 23.50
CA TYR A 33 18.50 -10.73 23.89
C TYR A 33 17.28 -11.56 24.33
N TRP A 34 16.90 -12.59 23.59
CA TRP A 34 15.76 -13.46 23.97
C TRP A 34 16.04 -14.23 25.26
N ILE A 35 17.24 -14.80 25.44
CA ILE A 35 17.61 -15.52 26.66
C ILE A 35 17.65 -14.58 27.87
N PHE A 36 18.35 -13.45 27.77
CA PHE A 36 18.43 -12.48 28.85
C PHE A 36 17.06 -11.85 29.15
N GLY A 37 16.34 -11.44 28.11
CA GLY A 37 15.01 -10.84 28.23
C GLY A 37 14.01 -11.80 28.86
N SER A 38 13.96 -13.06 28.42
CA SER A 38 13.09 -14.07 29.04
C SER A 38 13.42 -14.31 30.52
N ALA A 39 14.70 -14.34 30.90
CA ALA A 39 15.09 -14.44 32.31
C ALA A 39 14.60 -13.24 33.13
N VAL A 40 14.71 -12.02 32.60
CA VAL A 40 14.20 -10.80 33.23
C VAL A 40 12.67 -10.84 33.37
N TRP A 41 11.96 -11.24 32.31
CA TRP A 41 10.49 -11.36 32.32
C TRP A 41 9.99 -12.45 33.25
N LEU A 42 10.66 -13.61 33.32
CA LEU A 42 10.33 -14.66 34.29
C LEU A 42 10.56 -14.19 35.73
N GLY A 43 11.63 -13.44 35.97
CA GLY A 43 11.85 -12.77 37.25
C GLY A 43 10.69 -11.83 37.60
N LEU A 44 10.22 -11.02 36.64
CA LEU A 44 9.06 -10.15 36.83
C LEU A 44 7.75 -10.89 37.11
N LEU A 45 7.57 -12.09 36.56
CA LEU A 45 6.38 -12.90 36.79
C LEU A 45 6.37 -13.54 38.19
N TRP A 46 7.55 -13.76 38.79
CA TRP A 46 7.67 -14.45 40.06
C TRP A 46 6.83 -13.85 41.20
N PRO A 47 6.82 -12.52 41.46
CA PRO A 47 5.95 -11.93 42.48
C PRO A 47 4.45 -12.14 42.24
N PHE A 48 4.01 -12.20 40.98
CA PHE A 48 2.61 -12.45 40.63
C PHE A 48 2.22 -13.91 40.82
N LEU A 49 3.12 -14.83 40.44
CA LEU A 49 2.94 -16.26 40.68
C LEU A 49 2.88 -16.56 42.19
N GLU A 50 3.75 -15.91 42.98
CA GLU A 50 3.74 -16.02 44.43
C GLU A 50 2.41 -15.50 45.03
N LEU A 51 1.92 -14.34 44.58
CA LEU A 51 0.62 -13.82 45.03
C LEU A 51 -0.54 -14.74 44.68
N ALA A 52 -0.59 -15.23 43.43
CA ALA A 52 -1.63 -16.15 42.97
C ALA A 52 -1.59 -17.49 43.74
N TRP A 53 -0.38 -17.97 44.04
CA TRP A 53 -0.17 -19.18 44.85
C TRP A 53 -0.67 -19.00 46.30
N LEU A 54 -0.33 -17.88 46.94
CA LEU A 54 -0.80 -17.57 48.30
C LEU A 54 -2.32 -17.42 48.37
N GLU A 55 -2.92 -16.78 47.38
CA GLU A 55 -4.37 -16.64 47.23
C GLU A 55 -5.05 -18.01 47.06
N ALA A 56 -4.51 -18.89 46.22
CA ALA A 56 -5.02 -20.25 46.02
C ALA A 56 -4.98 -21.10 47.30
N GLN A 57 -4.10 -20.78 48.26
CA GLN A 57 -4.02 -21.43 49.57
C GLN A 57 -4.92 -20.78 50.63
N GLY A 58 -5.71 -19.77 50.28
CA GLY A 58 -6.58 -19.04 51.20
C GLY A 58 -5.81 -18.24 52.25
N MET A 59 -4.52 -17.94 52.01
CA MET A 59 -3.73 -17.14 52.95
C MET A 59 -4.14 -15.66 52.86
N PRO A 60 -4.32 -14.97 53.99
CA PRO A 60 -4.66 -13.55 53.96
C PRO A 60 -3.54 -12.74 53.30
N GLN A 61 -3.91 -11.95 52.28
CA GLN A 61 -3.02 -11.04 51.58
C GLN A 61 -2.58 -9.93 52.54
N ARG A 62 -1.47 -10.14 53.26
CA ARG A 62 -0.82 -9.08 54.04
C ARG A 62 -0.01 -8.21 53.09
N ILE A 63 -0.50 -7.01 52.81
CA ILE A 63 0.27 -6.00 52.08
C ILE A 63 1.30 -5.43 53.06
N ASP A 64 2.48 -6.06 53.13
CA ASP A 64 3.64 -5.52 53.85
C ASP A 64 4.28 -4.38 53.02
N PRO A 65 4.35 -3.14 53.55
CA PRO A 65 4.97 -2.02 52.86
C PRO A 65 6.43 -2.27 52.42
N VAL A 66 7.18 -3.09 53.17
CA VAL A 66 8.56 -3.46 52.83
C VAL A 66 8.59 -4.38 51.60
N LEU A 67 7.74 -5.40 51.58
CA LEU A 67 7.60 -6.30 50.44
C LEU A 67 7.13 -5.55 49.18
N MET A 68 6.18 -4.61 49.34
CA MET A 68 5.71 -3.76 48.25
C MET A 68 6.85 -2.89 47.69
N ARG A 69 7.65 -2.25 48.55
CA ARG A 69 8.83 -1.47 48.14
C ARG A 69 9.81 -2.31 47.34
N ASP A 70 10.16 -3.50 47.82
CA ASP A 70 11.16 -4.37 47.19
C ASP A 70 10.67 -4.86 45.82
N ARG A 71 9.36 -5.16 45.69
CA ARG A 71 8.72 -5.50 44.41
C ARG A 71 8.71 -4.33 43.41
N LEU A 72 8.47 -3.10 43.87
CA LEU A 72 8.53 -1.90 43.03
C LEU A 72 9.95 -1.60 42.57
N ILE A 73 10.95 -1.78 43.44
CA ILE A 73 12.37 -1.64 43.08
C ILE A 73 12.75 -2.69 42.02
N MET A 74 12.34 -3.94 42.22
CA MET A 74 12.55 -5.02 41.25
C MET A 74 11.90 -4.70 39.89
N LEU A 75 10.67 -4.19 39.88
CA LEU A 75 9.97 -3.76 38.67
C LEU A 75 10.73 -2.64 37.95
N GLY A 76 11.24 -1.65 38.70
CA GLY A 76 12.07 -0.57 38.17
C GLY A 76 13.34 -1.08 37.49
N TRP A 77 14.10 -1.95 38.17
CA TRP A 77 15.32 -2.54 37.60
C TRP A 77 15.03 -3.41 36.38
N ALA A 78 14.00 -4.25 36.42
CA ALA A 78 13.64 -5.08 35.28
C ALA A 78 13.17 -4.24 34.08
N THR A 79 12.51 -3.10 34.31
CA THR A 79 12.16 -2.17 33.23
C THR A 79 13.42 -1.63 32.57
N VAL A 80 14.41 -1.18 33.34
CA VAL A 80 15.69 -0.68 32.81
C VAL A 80 16.46 -1.78 32.07
N LEU A 81 16.58 -2.96 32.67
CA LEU A 81 17.32 -4.10 32.10
C LEU A 81 16.62 -4.70 30.88
N GLY A 82 15.29 -4.66 30.79
CA GLY A 82 14.55 -5.18 29.64
C GLY A 82 14.49 -4.19 28.46
N THR A 83 14.29 -2.91 28.74
CA THR A 83 14.11 -1.89 27.69
C THR A 83 15.41 -1.52 26.98
N TRP A 84 16.55 -1.46 27.69
CA TRP A 84 17.82 -1.08 27.09
C TRP A 84 18.29 -2.04 25.98
N PRO A 85 18.31 -3.37 26.18
CA PRO A 85 18.62 -4.33 25.12
C PRO A 85 17.59 -4.33 23.98
N MET A 86 16.31 -4.02 24.26
CA MET A 86 15.27 -3.95 23.24
C MET A 86 15.54 -2.84 22.21
N LEU A 87 16.02 -1.67 22.65
CA LEU A 87 16.41 -0.58 21.76
C LEU A 87 17.59 -0.96 20.86
N ASN A 88 18.54 -1.73 21.40
CA ASN A 88 19.66 -2.28 20.63
C ASN A 88 19.20 -3.36 19.63
N ALA A 89 18.20 -4.18 20.01
CA ALA A 89 17.59 -5.18 19.13
C ALA A 89 16.88 -4.52 17.95
N LEU A 90 16.16 -3.44 18.22
CA LEU A 90 15.51 -2.63 17.18
C LEU A 90 16.54 -2.02 16.22
N ALA A 91 17.64 -1.45 16.75
CA ALA A 91 18.68 -0.85 15.93
C ALA A 91 19.35 -1.86 14.98
N VAL A 92 19.64 -3.09 15.43
CA VAL A 92 20.22 -4.13 14.56
C VAL A 92 19.17 -4.71 13.58
N ALA A 93 17.90 -4.81 14.00
CA ALA A 93 16.81 -5.26 13.15
C ALA A 93 16.53 -4.28 12.00
N VAL A 94 16.66 -2.97 12.22
CA VAL A 94 16.53 -1.93 11.18
C VAL A 94 17.71 -1.93 10.21
N ARG A 95 18.94 -2.15 10.70
CA ARG A 95 20.15 -2.27 9.87
C ARG A 95 20.21 -3.54 9.03
N ARG A 96 19.36 -4.54 9.30
CA ARG A 96 19.35 -5.81 8.56
C ARG A 96 18.67 -5.69 7.18
N PRO A 97 17.50 -5.06 7.02
CA PRO A 97 16.97 -4.72 5.69
C PRO A 97 17.93 -3.88 4.84
N HIS A 98 18.71 -2.99 5.46
CA HIS A 98 19.72 -2.17 4.77
C HIS A 98 20.79 -2.99 4.06
N ASP A 99 21.02 -4.24 4.49
CA ASP A 99 21.97 -5.14 3.82
C ASP A 99 21.54 -5.55 2.42
N THR A 100 20.26 -5.39 2.08
CA THR A 100 19.68 -5.73 0.76
C THR A 100 19.15 -4.49 0.02
N ASP A 101 19.76 -3.34 0.31
CA ASP A 101 19.43 -2.01 -0.24
C ASP A 101 17.95 -1.57 -0.02
N ARG A 102 17.32 -2.12 1.02
CA ARG A 102 15.97 -1.71 1.46
C ARG A 102 16.08 -0.66 2.55
N SER A 103 15.04 0.16 2.70
CA SER A 103 14.94 1.13 3.80
C SER A 103 14.64 0.43 5.14
N GLY A 104 15.07 1.03 6.24
CA GLY A 104 14.79 0.54 7.60
C GLY A 104 13.31 0.42 7.95
N TRP A 105 12.44 1.12 7.20
CA TRP A 105 10.98 1.05 7.33
C TRP A 105 10.43 -0.35 7.09
N TRP A 106 11.14 -1.21 6.35
CA TRP A 106 10.75 -2.60 6.15
C TRP A 106 10.63 -3.39 7.45
N TYR A 107 11.25 -2.96 8.55
CA TYR A 107 11.03 -3.55 9.86
C TYR A 107 9.55 -3.51 10.29
N TRP A 108 8.84 -2.43 9.96
CA TRP A 108 7.44 -2.23 10.37
C TRP A 108 6.44 -3.13 9.64
N ILE A 109 6.87 -3.89 8.63
CA ILE A 109 5.99 -4.88 7.99
C ILE A 109 5.50 -5.93 8.99
N GLN A 110 6.20 -6.13 10.12
CA GLN A 110 5.74 -7.02 11.19
C GLN A 110 4.42 -6.59 11.85
N LEU A 111 3.96 -5.36 11.63
CA LEU A 111 2.62 -4.93 12.06
C LEU A 111 1.50 -5.64 11.29
N VAL A 112 1.83 -6.28 10.17
CA VAL A 112 0.94 -7.18 9.44
C VAL A 112 1.10 -8.60 10.03
N PRO A 113 0.10 -9.12 10.76
CA PRO A 113 0.21 -10.46 11.36
C PRO A 113 0.43 -11.54 10.29
N PHE A 114 1.16 -12.59 10.66
CA PHE A 114 1.51 -13.74 9.82
C PHE A 114 2.38 -13.40 8.61
N VAL A 115 1.83 -12.75 7.59
CA VAL A 115 2.52 -12.47 6.32
C VAL A 115 3.67 -11.49 6.52
N GLY A 116 3.44 -10.43 7.30
CA GLY A 116 4.48 -9.47 7.62
C GLY A 116 5.61 -10.09 8.42
N TRP A 117 5.29 -10.96 9.38
CA TRP A 117 6.29 -11.71 10.15
C TRP A 117 7.12 -12.62 9.24
N LEU A 118 6.48 -13.33 8.31
CA LEU A 118 7.16 -14.21 7.37
C LEU A 118 8.10 -13.43 6.44
N ILE A 119 7.63 -12.31 5.86
CA ILE A 119 8.45 -11.46 4.98
C ILE A 119 9.64 -10.89 5.75
N LEU A 120 9.42 -10.35 6.95
CA LEU A 120 10.50 -9.82 7.76
C LEU A 120 11.49 -10.93 8.13
N LEU A 121 11.01 -12.10 8.55
CA LEU A 121 11.87 -13.25 8.86
C LEU A 121 12.76 -13.63 7.67
N VAL A 122 12.18 -13.70 6.46
CA VAL A 122 12.95 -13.96 5.23
C VAL A 122 14.02 -12.88 5.02
N LEU A 123 13.68 -11.60 5.15
CA LEU A 123 14.64 -10.50 5.02
C LEU A 123 15.76 -10.55 6.07
N LEU A 124 15.46 -11.02 7.28
CA LEU A 124 16.43 -11.13 8.37
C LEU A 124 17.41 -12.31 8.14
N ILE A 125 16.98 -13.36 7.43
CA ILE A 125 17.78 -14.55 7.11
C ILE A 125 18.61 -14.36 5.84
N LEU A 126 18.04 -13.71 4.81
CA LEU A 126 18.67 -13.57 3.49
C LEU A 126 20.08 -12.98 3.58
N PRO A 127 21.05 -13.45 2.77
CA PRO A 127 22.37 -12.83 2.70
C PRO A 127 22.25 -11.38 2.20
N GLY A 128 23.15 -10.51 2.67
CA GLY A 128 23.23 -9.13 2.20
C GLY A 128 23.97 -9.01 0.87
N ASP A 129 23.83 -7.87 0.20
CA ASP A 129 24.50 -7.59 -1.06
C ASP A 129 26.02 -7.65 -0.90
N PRO A 130 26.75 -8.37 -1.78
CA PRO A 130 28.21 -8.49 -1.69
C PRO A 130 28.92 -7.17 -2.02
N GLY A 131 28.25 -6.28 -2.76
CA GLY A 131 28.76 -4.96 -3.14
C GLY A 131 28.50 -3.87 -2.11
N ARG A 132 29.07 -2.68 -2.38
CA ARG A 132 28.69 -1.44 -1.68
C ARG A 132 27.28 -1.03 -2.12
N ASN A 133 26.41 -0.75 -1.16
CA ASN A 133 25.07 -0.22 -1.43
C ASN A 133 24.90 1.17 -0.78
N ALA A 134 23.71 1.77 -0.87
CA ALA A 134 23.45 3.12 -0.35
C ALA A 134 23.71 3.23 1.17
N ASN A 135 23.60 2.12 1.88
CA ASN A 135 23.77 2.02 3.33
C ASN A 135 25.21 1.71 3.77
N GLY A 136 26.15 1.55 2.82
CA GLY A 136 27.59 1.45 3.10
C GLY A 136 28.25 0.16 2.61
N LYS A 137 29.46 -0.09 3.12
CA LYS A 137 30.28 -1.27 2.77
C LYS A 137 29.70 -2.53 3.43
N PRO A 138 29.85 -3.71 2.80
CA PRO A 138 29.39 -4.97 3.38
C PRO A 138 30.06 -5.22 4.74
N PRO A 139 29.32 -5.78 5.71
CA PRO A 139 29.86 -6.07 7.02
C PRO A 139 30.91 -7.20 6.91
N GLY A 140 32.13 -6.93 7.37
CA GLY A 140 33.26 -7.86 7.27
C GLY A 140 34.36 -7.48 6.25
N GLY A 141 34.23 -6.34 5.55
CA GLY A 141 35.33 -5.77 4.76
C GLY A 141 35.66 -6.53 3.47
N GLY A 142 34.69 -7.24 2.88
CA GLY A 142 34.84 -7.86 1.56
C GLY A 142 35.34 -6.83 0.53
N SER A 143 36.31 -7.24 -0.28
CA SER A 143 36.96 -6.37 -1.27
C SER A 143 35.90 -5.63 -2.08
N GLY A 144 36.08 -4.32 -2.29
CA GLY A 144 35.17 -3.49 -3.08
C GLY A 144 35.10 -3.84 -4.56
N TYR A 145 35.35 -5.10 -4.93
CA TYR A 145 35.26 -5.61 -6.28
C TYR A 145 33.86 -6.18 -6.50
N ALA A 146 33.03 -5.44 -7.24
CA ALA A 146 31.76 -5.93 -7.72
C ALA A 146 32.00 -6.92 -8.88
N PRO A 147 31.62 -8.20 -8.77
CA PRO A 147 31.54 -9.08 -9.93
C PRO A 147 30.28 -8.69 -10.71
N GLY A 148 30.40 -7.71 -11.60
CA GLY A 148 29.26 -7.19 -12.35
C GLY A 148 29.52 -5.94 -13.19
N GLU A 149 30.66 -5.27 -13.05
CA GLU A 149 31.03 -4.14 -13.93
C GLU A 149 31.68 -4.60 -15.25
N VAL A 150 31.25 -5.74 -15.79
CA VAL A 150 31.47 -6.06 -17.21
C VAL A 150 30.18 -5.70 -17.94
N GLY A 151 30.19 -4.54 -18.60
CA GLY A 151 29.18 -4.16 -19.58
C GLY A 151 28.16 -3.12 -19.12
N ARG A 152 28.61 -1.93 -18.72
CA ARG A 152 27.80 -0.72 -18.98
C ARG A 152 28.42 -0.03 -20.19
N PRO A 153 27.80 -0.09 -21.38
CA PRO A 153 28.28 0.68 -22.52
C PRO A 153 28.24 2.16 -22.16
N ALA A 154 29.40 2.80 -22.25
CA ALA A 154 29.58 4.24 -22.09
C ALA A 154 29.18 4.95 -23.40
N ASP A 155 27.97 4.71 -23.88
CA ASP A 155 27.53 5.13 -25.22
C ASP A 155 26.06 4.77 -25.47
N VAL A 156 25.16 5.35 -24.69
CA VAL A 156 23.80 5.62 -25.18
C VAL A 156 23.67 7.14 -25.35
N ARG A 157 24.50 7.65 -26.27
CA ARG A 157 24.31 8.95 -26.90
C ARG A 157 23.28 8.74 -28.01
N ALA A 158 22.20 9.51 -27.99
CA ALA A 158 21.31 9.79 -29.12
C ALA A 158 20.96 8.59 -30.02
N GLN A 159 19.97 7.78 -29.60
CA GLN A 159 19.12 7.10 -30.57
C GLN A 159 17.78 7.83 -30.56
N ASP A 160 17.35 8.28 -31.74
CA ASP A 160 16.04 8.89 -31.92
C ASP A 160 14.95 7.96 -31.37
N PRO A 161 13.94 8.50 -30.66
CA PRO A 161 12.87 7.68 -30.13
C PRO A 161 12.13 6.98 -31.29
N PRO A 162 11.73 5.70 -31.12
CA PRO A 162 10.92 5.01 -32.10
C PRO A 162 9.61 5.79 -32.36
N PRO A 163 9.00 5.66 -33.55
CA PRO A 163 7.79 6.38 -33.90
C PRO A 163 6.70 6.15 -32.85
N LEU A 164 6.11 7.25 -32.36
CA LEU A 164 5.12 7.26 -31.30
C LEU A 164 3.92 6.37 -31.69
N ASP A 165 3.67 5.34 -30.88
CA ASP A 165 2.41 4.60 -30.91
C ASP A 165 1.25 5.59 -30.65
N PRO A 166 0.22 5.65 -31.52
CA PRO A 166 -0.98 6.48 -31.32
C PRO A 166 -1.70 6.25 -29.98
N SER A 167 -1.44 5.14 -29.28
CA SER A 167 -1.92 4.85 -27.93
C SER A 167 -1.24 5.70 -26.82
N LEU A 168 -0.10 6.35 -27.12
CA LEU A 168 0.68 7.17 -26.19
C LEU A 168 0.26 8.64 -26.11
N ARG A 169 -0.91 9.00 -26.68
CA ARG A 169 -1.43 10.37 -26.56
C ARG A 169 -1.52 10.76 -25.09
N ALA A 170 -0.90 11.89 -24.75
CA ALA A 170 -1.05 12.49 -23.45
C ALA A 170 -2.55 12.70 -23.17
N PRO A 171 -3.07 12.35 -21.98
CA PRO A 171 -4.33 12.94 -21.60
C PRO A 171 -4.06 14.45 -21.46
N VAL A 172 -4.62 15.22 -22.39
CA VAL A 172 -5.05 16.61 -22.20
C VAL A 172 -5.61 16.72 -20.78
N GLU A 173 -5.43 17.83 -20.05
CA GLU A 173 -6.07 18.02 -18.74
C GLU A 173 -7.56 17.65 -18.84
N MET A 174 -7.90 16.43 -18.43
CA MET A 174 -9.20 15.84 -18.69
C MET A 174 -10.06 16.16 -17.49
N GLY A 175 -11.19 16.83 -17.74
CA GLY A 175 -12.22 17.02 -16.73
C GLY A 175 -12.71 15.68 -16.16
N PRO A 176 -13.29 15.67 -14.94
CA PRO A 176 -13.60 14.46 -14.18
C PRO A 176 -14.43 13.43 -14.94
N LEU A 177 -15.40 13.88 -15.73
CA LEU A 177 -16.27 13.00 -16.52
C LEU A 177 -15.52 12.27 -17.65
N ARG A 178 -14.61 12.97 -18.34
CA ARG A 178 -13.84 12.35 -19.44
C ARG A 178 -12.88 11.29 -18.92
N VAL A 179 -12.22 11.56 -17.79
CA VAL A 179 -11.37 10.59 -17.09
C VAL A 179 -12.17 9.35 -16.68
N THR A 180 -13.37 9.57 -16.14
CA THR A 180 -14.21 8.48 -15.66
C THR A 180 -14.65 7.57 -16.80
N LEU A 181 -15.14 8.15 -17.90
CA LEU A 181 -15.51 7.40 -19.09
C LEU A 181 -14.32 6.68 -19.72
N SER A 182 -13.13 7.30 -19.75
CA SER A 182 -11.94 6.63 -20.30
C SER A 182 -11.51 5.43 -19.45
N CYS A 183 -11.59 5.52 -18.12
CA CYS A 183 -11.28 4.40 -17.23
C CYS A 183 -12.31 3.27 -17.33
N LEU A 184 -13.59 3.60 -17.52
CA LEU A 184 -14.67 2.63 -17.68
C LEU A 184 -14.69 1.98 -19.07
N ALA A 185 -14.17 2.65 -20.10
CA ALA A 185 -14.03 2.08 -21.44
C ALA A 185 -12.93 1.00 -21.50
N ALA A 186 -11.99 1.02 -20.57
CA ALA A 186 -10.83 0.12 -20.54
C ALA A 186 -10.57 -0.47 -19.13
N PRO A 187 -11.54 -1.18 -18.52
CA PRO A 187 -11.46 -1.67 -17.14
C PRO A 187 -10.38 -2.74 -16.93
N PHE A 188 -9.93 -3.39 -18.00
CA PHE A 188 -8.92 -4.47 -17.98
C PHE A 188 -7.52 -4.02 -18.41
N THR A 189 -7.27 -2.71 -18.52
CA THR A 189 -5.94 -2.21 -18.90
C THR A 189 -5.05 -2.05 -17.67
N TRP A 190 -4.30 -3.11 -17.37
CA TRP A 190 -3.37 -3.19 -16.22
C TRP A 190 -1.97 -2.65 -16.51
N SER A 191 -1.62 -2.50 -17.79
CA SER A 191 -0.32 -2.05 -18.25
C SER A 191 -0.26 -0.52 -18.42
N GLY A 192 0.95 0.02 -18.35
CA GLY A 192 1.19 1.45 -18.47
C GLY A 192 1.12 2.19 -17.13
N ARG A 193 1.04 3.52 -17.23
CA ARG A 193 1.09 4.45 -16.10
C ARG A 193 -0.11 5.36 -16.10
N ALA A 194 -0.73 5.52 -14.93
CA ALA A 194 -1.80 6.47 -14.70
C ALA A 194 -1.25 7.73 -14.01
N GLY A 195 -1.65 8.90 -14.51
CA GLY A 195 -1.27 10.17 -13.89
C GLY A 195 -2.00 10.39 -12.56
N PRO A 196 -1.50 11.29 -11.68
CA PRO A 196 -2.19 11.63 -10.44
C PRO A 196 -3.61 12.13 -10.66
N GLY A 197 -3.82 12.98 -11.68
CA GLY A 197 -5.15 13.51 -12.02
C GLY A 197 -6.11 12.45 -12.56
N GLU A 198 -5.62 11.47 -13.33
CA GLU A 198 -6.43 10.34 -13.81
C GLU A 198 -6.92 9.48 -12.63
N TYR A 199 -6.02 9.18 -11.69
CA TYR A 199 -6.34 8.43 -10.48
C TYR A 199 -7.34 9.16 -9.59
N TRP A 200 -7.01 10.36 -9.13
CA TRP A 200 -7.82 11.06 -8.12
C TRP A 200 -9.20 11.47 -8.62
N TRP A 201 -9.34 11.89 -9.89
CA TRP A 201 -10.65 12.20 -10.44
C TRP A 201 -11.54 10.96 -10.55
N PHE A 202 -10.98 9.85 -11.04
CA PHE A 202 -11.71 8.60 -11.12
C PHE A 202 -12.16 8.13 -9.73
N THR A 203 -11.23 8.06 -8.77
CA THR A 203 -11.53 7.68 -7.39
C THR A 203 -12.59 8.56 -6.76
N LEU A 204 -12.48 9.89 -6.90
CA LEU A 204 -13.44 10.83 -6.33
C LEU A 204 -14.84 10.64 -6.91
N VAL A 205 -14.97 10.56 -8.24
CA VAL A 205 -16.26 10.38 -8.91
C VAL A 205 -16.89 9.04 -8.53
N SER A 206 -16.11 7.95 -8.57
CA SER A 206 -16.59 6.62 -8.23
C SER A 206 -17.06 6.52 -6.77
N VAL A 207 -16.25 7.01 -5.81
CA VAL A 207 -16.61 6.99 -4.39
C VAL A 207 -17.84 7.86 -4.12
N SER A 208 -17.89 9.06 -4.68
CA SER A 208 -19.03 9.97 -4.49
C SER A 208 -20.33 9.39 -5.06
N ALA A 209 -20.27 8.83 -6.29
CA ALA A 209 -21.41 8.19 -6.91
C ALA A 209 -21.88 6.95 -6.10
N SER A 210 -20.94 6.14 -5.60
CA SER A 210 -21.27 4.99 -4.76
C SER A 210 -21.92 5.40 -3.43
N ILE A 211 -21.41 6.44 -2.76
CA ILE A 211 -22.01 6.95 -1.51
C ILE A 211 -23.44 7.45 -1.79
N LEU A 212 -23.63 8.30 -2.80
CA LEU A 212 -24.94 8.84 -3.15
C LEU A 212 -25.95 7.72 -3.50
N ALA A 213 -25.52 6.73 -4.29
CA ALA A 213 -26.36 5.59 -4.62
C ALA A 213 -26.73 4.77 -3.38
N LEU A 214 -25.78 4.47 -2.50
CA LEU A 214 -26.03 3.73 -1.26
C LEU A 214 -26.97 4.50 -0.33
N THR A 215 -26.76 5.80 -0.14
CA THR A 215 -27.63 6.65 0.68
C THR A 215 -29.05 6.67 0.12
N TYR A 216 -29.21 6.83 -1.19
CA TYR A 216 -30.52 6.81 -1.83
C TYR A 216 -31.23 5.47 -1.69
N LEU A 217 -30.53 4.36 -1.97
CA LEU A 217 -31.11 3.02 -1.95
C LEU A 217 -31.46 2.54 -0.54
N ALA A 218 -30.65 2.92 0.47
CA ALA A 218 -30.86 2.55 1.86
C ALA A 218 -31.88 3.45 2.59
N TRP A 219 -32.25 4.59 2.00
CA TRP A 219 -33.16 5.56 2.64
C TRP A 219 -34.47 4.95 3.16
N PRO A 220 -35.21 4.11 2.41
CA PRO A 220 -36.46 3.54 2.91
C PRO A 220 -36.26 2.63 4.12
N VAL A 221 -35.14 1.91 4.18
CA VAL A 221 -34.81 1.03 5.31
C VAL A 221 -34.54 1.87 6.56
N PHE A 222 -33.78 2.96 6.42
CA PHE A 222 -33.54 3.87 7.55
C PHE A 222 -34.85 4.52 8.03
N ALA A 223 -35.73 4.95 7.13
CA ALA A 223 -37.01 5.54 7.50
C ALA A 223 -37.90 4.59 8.35
N GLU A 224 -37.92 3.29 8.04
CA GLU A 224 -38.64 2.29 8.83
C GLU A 224 -38.02 2.07 10.22
N ILE A 225 -36.68 2.05 10.29
CA ILE A 225 -35.95 1.92 11.56
C ILE A 225 -36.21 3.14 12.45
N ASP A 226 -36.11 4.35 11.88
CA ASP A 226 -36.33 5.62 12.59
C ASP A 226 -37.77 5.69 13.14
N ALA A 227 -38.76 5.22 12.37
CA ALA A 227 -40.15 5.16 12.81
C ALA A 227 -40.35 4.18 13.99
N TRP A 228 -39.71 3.02 13.94
CA TRP A 228 -39.75 2.04 15.03
C TRP A 228 -39.04 2.56 16.29
N GLU A 229 -37.87 3.19 16.14
CA GLU A 229 -37.14 3.79 17.26
C GLU A 229 -37.97 4.88 17.95
N ALA A 230 -38.61 5.76 17.16
CA ALA A 230 -39.51 6.78 17.69
C ALA A 230 -40.72 6.17 18.43
N ALA A 231 -41.28 5.08 17.92
CA ALA A 231 -42.38 4.36 18.57
C ALA A 231 -41.94 3.71 19.90
N MET A 232 -40.76 3.09 19.92
CA MET A 232 -40.17 2.49 21.13
C MET A 232 -39.89 3.55 22.19
N GLN A 233 -39.33 4.70 21.80
CA GLN A 233 -39.07 5.81 22.70
C GLN A 233 -40.38 6.36 23.30
N ALA A 234 -41.42 6.52 22.49
CA ALA A 234 -42.72 6.98 22.96
C ALA A 234 -43.38 5.99 23.94
N GLU A 235 -43.20 4.69 23.76
CA GLU A 235 -43.71 3.67 24.70
C GLU A 235 -42.92 3.66 26.01
N GLN A 236 -41.59 3.83 25.97
CA GLN A 236 -40.78 4.00 27.17
C GLN A 236 -41.22 5.22 28.00
N ASP A 237 -41.47 6.35 27.34
CA ASP A 237 -41.92 7.58 28.00
C ASP A 237 -43.30 7.41 28.66
N ARG A 238 -44.22 6.68 28.02
CA ARG A 238 -45.55 6.37 28.59
C ARG A 238 -45.43 5.41 29.76
N ALA A 239 -44.64 4.36 29.61
CA ALA A 239 -44.45 3.35 30.65
C ALA A 239 -43.85 3.96 31.93
N TYR A 240 -42.89 4.87 31.77
CA TYR A 240 -42.31 5.63 32.89
C TYR A 240 -43.35 6.50 33.60
N LYS A 241 -44.17 7.25 32.85
CA LYS A 241 -45.23 8.12 33.43
C LYS A 241 -46.32 7.34 34.16
N GLU A 242 -46.63 6.15 33.69
CA GLU A 242 -47.67 5.29 34.27
C GLU A 242 -47.14 4.29 35.31
N ILE A 243 -45.81 4.29 35.58
CA ILE A 243 -45.15 3.34 36.49
C ILE A 243 -45.52 1.89 36.12
N ARG A 244 -45.49 1.58 34.81
CA ARG A 244 -45.76 0.25 34.28
C ARG A 244 -44.53 -0.32 33.57
N ALA A 245 -44.52 -1.63 33.35
CA ALA A 245 -43.52 -2.27 32.51
C ALA A 245 -43.64 -1.80 31.06
N VAL A 246 -42.49 -1.60 30.40
CA VAL A 246 -42.42 -1.24 28.97
C VAL A 246 -42.96 -2.40 28.13
N GLN A 247 -43.95 -2.12 27.28
CA GLN A 247 -44.42 -3.11 26.31
C GLN A 247 -43.45 -3.19 25.12
N PRO A 248 -42.95 -4.40 24.76
CA PRO A 248 -42.06 -4.52 23.62
C PRO A 248 -42.83 -4.34 22.31
N ILE A 249 -42.41 -3.38 21.48
CA ILE A 249 -42.92 -3.23 20.11
C ILE A 249 -42.08 -4.12 19.19
N PRO A 250 -42.69 -5.04 18.43
CA PRO A 250 -41.95 -5.90 17.52
C PRO A 250 -41.21 -5.08 16.46
N PHE A 251 -40.02 -5.54 16.08
CA PHE A 251 -39.24 -4.91 15.01
C PHE A 251 -39.99 -5.01 13.66
N PRO A 252 -40.01 -3.93 12.83
CA PRO A 252 -40.76 -3.93 11.58
C PRO A 252 -40.20 -4.92 10.57
N ASP A 253 -41.07 -5.42 9.69
CA ASP A 253 -40.65 -6.19 8.52
C ASP A 253 -40.03 -5.25 7.48
N LEU A 254 -38.70 -5.33 7.29
CA LEU A 254 -37.97 -4.47 6.36
C LEU A 254 -38.08 -4.92 4.90
N ARG A 255 -38.63 -6.11 4.60
CA ARG A 255 -38.71 -6.64 3.22
C ARG A 255 -39.36 -5.66 2.23
N PRO A 256 -40.50 -5.01 2.53
CA PRO A 256 -41.12 -4.07 1.61
C PRO A 256 -40.19 -2.89 1.27
N ALA A 257 -39.42 -2.40 2.24
CA ALA A 257 -38.46 -1.31 2.04
C ALA A 257 -37.31 -1.73 1.11
N PHE A 258 -36.85 -2.98 1.19
CA PHE A 258 -35.88 -3.53 0.24
C PHE A 258 -36.49 -3.75 -1.15
N GLU A 259 -37.70 -4.28 -1.23
CA GLU A 259 -38.40 -4.60 -2.48
C GLU A 259 -38.73 -3.34 -3.30
N GLN A 260 -39.10 -2.23 -2.64
CA GLN A 260 -39.33 -0.94 -3.28
C GLN A 260 -38.16 -0.48 -4.16
N ASN A 261 -36.92 -0.83 -3.76
CA ASN A 261 -35.69 -0.45 -4.45
C ASN A 261 -34.92 -1.65 -5.04
N LEU A 262 -35.55 -2.81 -5.20
CA LEU A 262 -34.89 -4.04 -5.65
C LEU A 262 -34.15 -3.84 -7.00
N ILE A 263 -34.81 -3.18 -7.95
CA ILE A 263 -34.21 -2.85 -9.26
C ILE A 263 -32.98 -1.95 -9.07
N GLY A 264 -33.05 -0.98 -8.16
CA GLY A 264 -31.94 -0.08 -7.83
C GLY A 264 -30.75 -0.81 -7.21
N TRP A 265 -31.00 -1.75 -6.29
CA TRP A 265 -29.95 -2.60 -5.71
C TRP A 265 -29.28 -3.48 -6.77
N ILE A 266 -30.07 -4.09 -7.65
CA ILE A 266 -29.54 -4.90 -8.77
C ILE A 266 -28.68 -4.02 -9.69
N ALA A 267 -29.17 -2.84 -10.09
CA ALA A 267 -28.42 -1.91 -10.93
C ALA A 267 -27.11 -1.44 -10.27
N PHE A 268 -27.13 -1.15 -8.97
CA PHE A 268 -25.95 -0.77 -8.20
C PHE A 268 -24.89 -1.88 -8.17
N LEU A 269 -25.29 -3.13 -7.92
CA LEU A 269 -24.40 -4.27 -7.93
C LEU A 269 -23.79 -4.51 -9.32
N LEU A 270 -24.59 -4.37 -10.39
CA LEU A 270 -24.10 -4.46 -11.76
C LEU A 270 -23.10 -3.34 -12.10
N LEU A 271 -23.29 -2.14 -11.57
CA LEU A 271 -22.36 -1.01 -11.74
C LEU A 271 -21.06 -1.18 -10.95
N CYS A 272 -21.11 -1.84 -9.79
CA CYS A 272 -19.93 -2.06 -8.93
C CYS A 272 -18.85 -2.89 -9.63
N VAL A 273 -19.22 -3.82 -10.51
CA VAL A 273 -18.26 -4.70 -11.21
C VAL A 273 -17.32 -3.89 -12.13
N PRO A 274 -17.79 -3.17 -13.15
CA PRO A 274 -16.91 -2.39 -14.02
C PRO A 274 -16.18 -1.27 -13.27
N VAL A 275 -16.86 -0.58 -12.34
CA VAL A 275 -16.22 0.47 -11.52
C VAL A 275 -15.11 -0.09 -10.64
N GLY A 276 -15.33 -1.24 -10.01
CA GLY A 276 -14.35 -1.92 -9.17
C GLY A 276 -13.16 -2.43 -9.96
N LEU A 277 -13.38 -3.00 -11.15
CA LEU A 277 -12.30 -3.43 -12.04
C LEU A 277 -11.47 -2.26 -12.53
N SER A 278 -12.11 -1.18 -13.00
CA SER A 278 -11.44 0.07 -13.36
C SER A 278 -10.66 0.67 -12.17
N SER A 279 -11.21 0.60 -10.96
CA SER A 279 -10.52 1.06 -9.74
C SER A 279 -9.23 0.28 -9.48
N CYS A 280 -9.29 -1.05 -9.57
CA CYS A 280 -8.12 -1.90 -9.45
C CYS A 280 -7.08 -1.56 -10.54
N ALA A 281 -7.51 -1.47 -11.80
CA ALA A 281 -6.62 -1.22 -12.93
C ALA A 281 -5.93 0.15 -12.85
N VAL A 282 -6.67 1.22 -12.54
CA VAL A 282 -6.10 2.58 -12.38
C VAL A 282 -5.15 2.62 -11.17
N THR A 283 -5.48 1.93 -10.07
CA THR A 283 -4.60 1.87 -8.88
C THR A 283 -3.28 1.17 -9.19
N VAL A 284 -3.31 0.04 -9.89
CA VAL A 284 -2.11 -0.68 -10.34
C VAL A 284 -1.26 0.19 -11.27
N ARG A 285 -1.87 0.84 -12.27
CA ARG A 285 -1.18 1.77 -13.17
C ARG A 285 -0.62 3.00 -12.43
N ARG A 286 -1.25 3.41 -11.34
CA ARG A 286 -0.76 4.51 -10.50
C ARG A 286 0.45 4.10 -9.67
N LEU A 287 0.45 2.89 -9.11
CA LEU A 287 1.62 2.29 -8.45
C LEU A 287 2.79 2.13 -9.43
N HIS A 288 2.52 1.73 -10.66
CA HIS A 288 3.53 1.67 -11.73
C HIS A 288 4.19 3.02 -12.04
N ASP A 289 3.48 4.14 -11.86
CA ASP A 289 4.01 5.48 -12.10
C ASP A 289 5.09 5.89 -11.08
N THR A 290 5.07 5.28 -9.89
CA THR A 290 6.10 5.43 -8.85
C THR A 290 7.10 4.26 -8.80
N ASP A 291 7.12 3.42 -9.85
CA ASP A 291 7.94 2.20 -10.00
C ASP A 291 7.69 1.10 -8.96
N HIS A 292 6.50 1.09 -8.36
CA HIS A 292 6.03 -0.02 -7.54
C HIS A 292 5.31 -1.05 -8.42
N SER A 293 5.40 -2.34 -8.08
CA SER A 293 4.62 -3.38 -8.76
C SER A 293 3.15 -3.36 -8.33
N GLY A 294 2.23 -3.79 -9.19
CA GLY A 294 0.80 -3.92 -8.87
C GLY A 294 0.48 -4.76 -7.62
N TRP A 295 1.36 -5.67 -7.20
CA TRP A 295 1.23 -6.43 -5.94
C TRP A 295 1.13 -5.56 -4.68
N TRP A 296 1.62 -4.33 -4.73
CA TRP A 296 1.45 -3.37 -3.64
C TRP A 296 -0.02 -3.08 -3.34
N TYR A 297 -0.93 -3.28 -4.32
CA TYR A 297 -2.37 -3.15 -4.11
C TYR A 297 -2.87 -3.96 -2.90
N TRP A 298 -2.32 -5.16 -2.67
CA TRP A 298 -2.75 -6.04 -1.57
C TRP A 298 -2.45 -5.51 -0.18
N ILE A 299 -1.60 -4.49 -0.06
CA ILE A 299 -1.39 -3.78 1.21
C ILE A 299 -2.72 -3.18 1.71
N ALA A 300 -3.66 -2.87 0.82
CA ALA A 300 -5.00 -2.40 1.17
C ALA A 300 -5.81 -3.40 2.01
N LEU A 301 -5.45 -4.69 2.00
CA LEU A 301 -6.10 -5.69 2.86
C LEU A 301 -5.79 -5.51 4.35
N VAL A 302 -4.79 -4.71 4.70
CA VAL A 302 -4.47 -4.35 6.08
C VAL A 302 -5.28 -3.10 6.43
N PRO A 303 -6.34 -3.22 7.25
CA PRO A 303 -7.19 -2.07 7.56
C PRO A 303 -6.39 -0.97 8.24
N VAL A 304 -6.76 0.28 7.95
CA VAL A 304 -6.13 1.50 8.50
C VAL A 304 -4.67 1.69 8.07
N VAL A 305 -3.75 0.86 8.54
CA VAL A 305 -2.31 1.00 8.30
C VAL A 305 -1.97 0.81 6.81
N GLY A 306 -2.56 -0.21 6.18
CA GLY A 306 -2.33 -0.47 4.77
C GLY A 306 -2.87 0.63 3.86
N VAL A 307 -4.04 1.17 4.20
CA VAL A 307 -4.65 2.29 3.48
C VAL A 307 -3.81 3.56 3.61
N ILE A 308 -3.38 3.91 4.83
CA ILE A 308 -2.52 5.08 5.08
C ILE A 308 -1.19 4.95 4.30
N PHE A 309 -0.58 3.77 4.35
CA PHE A 309 0.68 3.52 3.64
C PHE A 309 0.51 3.63 2.12
N LEU A 310 -0.58 3.10 1.55
CA LEU A 310 -0.84 3.17 0.11
C LEU A 310 -1.16 4.58 -0.39
N ILE A 311 -1.74 5.45 0.44
CA ILE A 311 -2.00 6.84 0.06
C ILE A 311 -0.70 7.55 -0.34
N VAL A 312 0.43 7.24 0.32
CA VAL A 312 1.72 7.90 0.05
C VAL A 312 2.18 7.71 -1.41
N PRO A 313 2.40 6.49 -1.95
CA PRO A 313 2.78 6.32 -3.35
C PRO A 313 1.66 6.72 -4.33
N LEU A 314 0.38 6.66 -3.94
CA LEU A 314 -0.73 7.10 -4.79
C LEU A 314 -0.79 8.63 -4.91
N ALA A 315 -0.36 9.37 -3.88
CA ALA A 315 -0.26 10.83 -3.87
C ALA A 315 1.09 11.37 -4.41
N ALA A 316 2.17 10.58 -4.32
CA ALA A 316 3.52 11.00 -4.71
C ALA A 316 3.63 11.37 -6.20
N PRO A 317 4.44 12.37 -6.59
CA PRO A 317 4.63 12.69 -8.00
C PRO A 317 5.21 11.49 -8.77
N GLY A 318 4.69 11.25 -9.98
CA GLY A 318 5.18 10.21 -10.88
C GLY A 318 6.62 10.43 -11.35
N GLN A 319 7.31 9.35 -11.74
CA GLN A 319 8.67 9.46 -12.26
C GLN A 319 8.70 10.20 -13.61
N MET A 320 9.53 11.23 -13.68
CA MET A 320 9.68 12.05 -14.89
C MET A 320 10.32 11.28 -16.05
N HIS A 321 11.22 10.36 -15.75
CA HIS A 321 11.94 9.52 -16.71
C HIS A 321 11.21 8.20 -17.00
N ARG A 322 11.66 7.49 -18.05
CA ARG A 322 11.21 6.14 -18.37
C ARG A 322 11.52 5.19 -17.20
N ASN A 323 10.64 4.22 -17.01
CA ASN A 323 10.72 3.15 -16.01
C ASN A 323 10.27 1.86 -16.68
N ARG A 324 10.30 0.74 -15.94
CA ARG A 324 9.97 -0.59 -16.50
C ARG A 324 8.53 -0.71 -17.01
N PHE A 325 7.62 0.17 -16.60
CA PHE A 325 6.20 0.14 -16.94
C PHE A 325 5.79 1.11 -18.06
N GLY A 326 6.71 1.94 -18.56
CA GLY A 326 6.43 2.82 -19.69
C GLY A 326 7.24 4.12 -19.72
N PRO A 327 6.97 5.00 -20.70
CA PRO A 327 7.62 6.30 -20.82
C PRO A 327 7.24 7.25 -19.67
N GLY A 328 8.18 8.13 -19.33
CA GLY A 328 8.01 9.11 -18.25
C GLY A 328 7.12 10.30 -18.63
N ARG A 329 6.72 11.06 -17.62
CA ARG A 329 5.79 12.20 -17.78
C ARG A 329 6.36 13.33 -18.66
N SER A 330 7.67 13.53 -18.69
CA SER A 330 8.31 14.56 -19.52
C SER A 330 8.18 14.26 -21.02
N VAL A 331 8.44 13.01 -21.42
CA VAL A 331 8.29 12.53 -22.81
C VAL A 331 6.84 12.69 -23.29
N ARG A 332 5.87 12.41 -22.41
CA ARG A 332 4.44 12.59 -22.70
C ARG A 332 4.06 14.07 -22.87
N ARG A 333 4.65 14.96 -22.07
CA ARG A 333 4.43 16.41 -22.16
C ARG A 333 5.07 17.00 -23.42
N GLU A 334 6.29 16.59 -23.76
CA GLU A 334 6.98 17.01 -24.97
C GLU A 334 6.30 16.49 -26.24
N ALA A 335 5.74 15.28 -26.23
CA ALA A 335 4.94 14.76 -27.33
C ALA A 335 3.60 15.52 -27.48
N SER A 336 3.00 15.98 -26.37
CA SER A 336 1.81 16.84 -26.40
C SER A 336 2.11 18.20 -27.01
N ILE A 337 3.24 18.81 -26.65
CA ILE A 337 3.66 20.12 -27.16
C ILE A 337 4.08 20.00 -28.63
N ARG A 338 4.89 18.99 -28.99
CA ARG A 338 5.26 18.73 -30.39
C ARG A 338 4.07 18.33 -31.27
N GLY A 339 3.06 17.67 -30.70
CA GLY A 339 1.81 17.33 -31.41
C GLY A 339 0.92 18.55 -31.67
N SER A 340 1.01 19.61 -30.84
CA SER A 340 0.37 20.90 -31.09
C SER A 340 1.20 21.82 -32.00
N ASP A 341 2.51 21.57 -32.12
CA ASP A 341 3.46 22.37 -32.92
C ASP A 341 3.80 21.75 -34.28
N LEU A 342 3.27 20.58 -34.63
CA LEU A 342 3.31 20.13 -36.02
C LEU A 342 2.46 21.11 -36.84
N PRO A 343 3.02 21.83 -37.83
CA PRO A 343 2.19 22.62 -38.71
C PRO A 343 1.13 21.68 -39.29
N VAL A 344 -0.14 22.08 -39.18
CA VAL A 344 -1.15 21.54 -40.09
C VAL A 344 -0.65 21.89 -41.47
N VAL A 345 0.07 20.97 -42.12
CA VAL A 345 0.46 21.11 -43.50
C VAL A 345 -0.85 21.36 -44.24
N PRO A 346 -1.06 22.53 -44.85
CA PRO A 346 -2.24 22.74 -45.66
C PRO A 346 -2.20 21.62 -46.70
N ARG A 347 -3.23 20.77 -46.73
CA ARG A 347 -3.32 19.77 -47.79
C ARG A 347 -3.34 20.55 -49.10
N ASP A 348 -2.26 20.45 -49.86
CA ASP A 348 -2.18 21.03 -51.20
C ASP A 348 -3.24 20.34 -52.07
N PRO A 349 -4.27 21.06 -52.56
CA PRO A 349 -5.33 20.48 -53.38
C PRO A 349 -4.79 19.78 -54.63
N LEU A 350 -3.59 20.15 -55.10
CA LEU A 350 -2.95 19.57 -56.27
C LEU A 350 -2.34 18.18 -56.00
N SER A 351 -2.09 17.83 -54.74
CA SER A 351 -1.57 16.50 -54.37
C SER A 351 -2.64 15.40 -54.43
N GLU A 352 -3.91 15.73 -54.15
CA GLU A 352 -5.04 14.80 -54.28
C GLU A 352 -5.39 14.54 -55.77
N LEU A 353 -5.23 15.53 -56.65
CA LEU A 353 -5.42 15.36 -58.09
C LEU A 353 -4.37 14.42 -58.71
N ARG A 354 -3.08 14.58 -58.35
CA ARG A 354 -2.01 13.68 -58.84
C ARG A 354 -2.20 12.23 -58.38
N GLY A 355 -2.69 12.03 -57.16
CA GLY A 355 -3.02 10.70 -56.64
C GLY A 355 -4.21 10.06 -57.37
N ALA A 356 -5.24 10.84 -57.69
CA ALA A 356 -6.41 10.37 -58.42
C ALA A 356 -6.09 10.01 -59.88
N ASP A 357 -5.23 10.78 -60.54
CA ASP A 357 -4.82 10.52 -61.93
C ASP A 357 -3.87 9.32 -62.04
N ALA A 358 -2.96 9.16 -61.07
CA ALA A 358 -2.11 7.97 -60.96
C ALA A 358 -2.93 6.68 -60.74
N LEU A 359 -3.99 6.77 -59.92
CA LEU A 359 -4.91 5.65 -59.69
C LEU A 359 -5.78 5.32 -60.92
N ARG A 360 -6.15 6.31 -61.75
CA ARG A 360 -6.84 6.07 -63.01
C ARG A 360 -5.93 5.42 -64.05
N ALA A 361 -4.69 5.88 -64.17
CA ALA A 361 -3.69 5.32 -65.08
C ALA A 361 -3.39 3.84 -64.76
N LEU A 362 -3.24 3.51 -63.47
CA LEU A 362 -3.07 2.12 -63.02
C LEU A 362 -4.30 1.24 -63.25
N ARG A 363 -5.51 1.82 -63.28
CA ARG A 363 -6.75 1.09 -63.56
C ARG A 363 -6.90 0.80 -65.06
N GLN A 364 -6.50 1.74 -65.92
CA GLN A 364 -6.49 1.55 -67.38
C GLN A 364 -5.43 0.52 -67.81
N SER A 365 -4.21 0.58 -67.27
CA SER A 365 -3.16 -0.39 -67.58
C SER A 365 -3.52 -1.83 -67.16
N ARG A 366 -4.40 -1.99 -66.16
CA ARG A 366 -4.87 -3.30 -65.69
C ARG A 366 -6.00 -3.88 -66.55
N MET A 367 -6.72 -3.05 -67.30
CA MET A 367 -7.79 -3.49 -68.20
C MET A 367 -7.25 -3.86 -69.59
N GLU A 368 -6.14 -3.25 -70.02
CA GLU A 368 -5.51 -3.52 -71.33
C GLU A 368 -4.53 -4.70 -71.31
N GLY A 369 -4.09 -5.16 -70.14
CA GLY A 369 -3.18 -6.31 -69.98
C GLY A 369 -3.87 -7.67 -69.80
N GLY A 370 -5.16 -7.77 -70.10
CA GLY A 370 -6.01 -8.94 -69.82
C GLY A 370 -6.86 -9.41 -70.99
N SER A 371 -6.32 -9.39 -72.21
CA SER A 371 -6.91 -10.01 -73.41
C SER A 371 -5.93 -10.95 -74.08
#